data_AF-A0A444JM61-F1
#
_entry.id   AF-A0A444JM61-F1
#
_cell.length_a   1.000
_cell.length_b   1.000
_cell.length_c   1.000
_cell.angle_alpha   90.00
_cell.angle_beta   90.00
_cell.angle_gamma   90.00
#
_symmetry.space_group_name_H-M   'P 1'
#
loop_
_entity.id
_entity.type
_entity.pdbx_description
1 polymer ?
#
loop_
_entity_poly.entity_id
_entity_poly.type
_entity_poly.pdbx_seq_one_letter_code
_entity_poly.pdbx_strand_id
1 'polypeptide(L)'
;MKFRIASLAIATTLLSGCMTTKLVPPPSDFVGNLPDEYKAKLNTLNDQPSTPFRGGVQTFQFDEAASLLTVVYRLPNPRWYWNIRKSEAEKDVFPYVCEQFGGVIDHGLGVRYWYVGNAGFTTDVVTTEICAQIEQSKDS
;
A
#
# COMPACT_ATOMS: atom_id res chain seq x y z
N MET A 1 29.07 23.51 49.29
CA MET A 1 29.03 22.17 48.64
C MET A 1 27.56 21.75 48.61
N LYS A 2 26.84 21.98 47.52
CA LYS A 2 26.79 21.27 46.23
C LYS A 2 25.48 20.46 46.15
N PHE A 3 24.57 21.00 45.33
CA PHE A 3 23.54 20.34 44.53
C PHE A 3 22.42 19.55 45.24
N ARG A 4 21.24 20.17 45.37
CA ARG A 4 19.93 19.48 45.45
C ARG A 4 18.94 20.07 44.45
N ILE A 5 19.31 20.10 43.18
CA ILE A 5 18.41 20.38 42.06
C ILE A 5 18.86 19.51 40.90
N ALA A 6 18.60 18.20 40.95
CA ALA A 6 19.00 17.29 39.87
C ALA A 6 18.12 16.04 39.80
N SER A 7 16.83 16.15 40.11
CA SER A 7 15.92 14.98 40.09
C SER A 7 14.76 15.11 39.11
N LEU A 8 14.71 16.16 38.27
CA LEU A 8 13.61 16.41 37.35
C LEU A 8 13.98 16.40 35.85
N ALA A 9 15.19 15.92 35.49
CA ALA A 9 15.71 16.04 34.12
C ALA A 9 16.05 14.69 33.45
N ILE A 10 15.58 13.55 33.97
CA ILE A 10 15.93 12.21 33.44
C ILE A 10 14.70 11.42 32.94
N ALA A 11 13.51 12.03 32.90
CA ALA A 11 12.28 11.36 32.46
C ALA A 11 11.91 11.59 30.98
N THR A 12 12.71 12.32 30.20
CA THR A 12 12.36 12.73 28.83
C THR A 12 13.06 11.98 27.70
N THR A 13 13.93 11.00 27.98
CA THR A 13 14.77 10.36 26.93
C THR A 13 14.52 8.88 26.66
N LEU A 14 13.43 8.29 27.16
CA LEU A 14 13.10 6.86 26.93
C LEU A 14 11.84 6.62 26.10
N LEU A 15 11.57 7.47 25.11
CA LEU A 15 10.71 7.13 23.95
C LEU A 15 11.57 6.87 22.70
N SER A 16 12.79 6.38 22.90
CA SER A 16 13.67 5.94 21.82
C SER A 16 13.09 4.68 21.17
N GLY A 17 12.51 4.88 19.99
CA GLY A 17 12.47 3.87 18.93
C GLY A 17 11.27 2.96 18.94
N CYS A 18 10.11 3.48 18.55
CA CYS A 18 9.15 2.63 17.84
C CYS A 18 9.78 2.33 16.47
N MET A 19 10.64 1.30 16.40
CA MET A 19 11.06 0.73 15.13
C MET A 19 9.81 0.15 14.48
N THR A 20 9.10 0.99 13.72
CA THR A 20 8.13 0.51 12.76
C THR A 20 8.94 -0.20 11.68
N THR A 21 8.96 -1.53 11.72
CA THR A 21 9.57 -2.31 10.66
C THR A 21 8.79 -2.00 9.39
N LYS A 22 9.35 -1.12 8.54
CA LYS A 22 8.73 -0.75 7.27
C LYS A 22 8.58 -2.04 6.46
N LEU A 23 7.34 -2.37 6.13
CA LEU A 23 7.06 -3.55 5.33
C LEU A 23 7.70 -3.39 3.95
N VAL A 24 8.28 -4.47 3.44
CA VAL A 24 8.80 -4.53 2.06
C VAL A 24 7.77 -5.30 1.23
N PRO A 25 7.23 -4.72 0.14
CA PRO A 25 6.33 -5.44 -0.74
C PRO A 25 6.95 -6.74 -1.25
N PRO A 26 6.15 -7.79 -1.47
CA PRO A 26 6.59 -8.95 -2.23
C PRO A 26 7.11 -8.51 -3.61
N PRO A 27 8.10 -9.20 -4.21
CA PRO A 27 8.62 -8.84 -5.52
C PRO A 27 7.51 -8.84 -6.59
N SER A 28 7.76 -8.12 -7.68
CA SER A 28 6.90 -8.09 -8.86
C SER A 28 7.78 -8.10 -10.10
N ASP A 29 7.36 -8.84 -11.12
CA ASP A 29 8.01 -8.83 -12.44
C ASP A 29 7.44 -7.72 -13.35
N PHE A 30 6.50 -6.92 -12.84
CA PHE A 30 5.91 -5.81 -13.57
C PHE A 30 6.93 -4.69 -13.79
N VAL A 31 6.96 -4.16 -15.02
CA VAL A 31 7.76 -3.00 -15.40
C VAL A 31 6.85 -2.04 -16.16
N GLY A 32 6.53 -0.90 -15.55
CA GLY A 32 5.80 0.20 -16.16
C GLY A 32 6.72 1.36 -16.53
N ASN A 33 6.22 2.27 -17.35
CA ASN A 33 6.95 3.45 -17.81
C ASN A 33 6.14 4.73 -17.60
N LEU A 34 5.93 5.07 -16.33
CA LEU A 34 5.16 6.24 -15.96
C LEU A 34 5.98 7.54 -16.14
N PRO A 35 5.40 8.62 -16.69
CA PRO A 35 6.08 9.92 -16.78
C PRO A 35 6.48 10.48 -15.41
N ASP A 36 7.59 11.21 -15.36
CA ASP A 36 8.19 11.71 -14.11
C ASP A 36 7.24 12.60 -13.30
N GLU A 37 6.35 13.35 -13.97
CA GLU A 37 5.34 14.17 -13.29
C GLU A 37 4.36 13.36 -12.44
N TYR A 38 4.00 12.16 -12.88
CA TYR A 38 3.13 11.25 -12.14
C TYR A 38 3.92 10.51 -11.06
N LYS A 39 5.15 10.10 -11.36
CA LYS A 39 6.07 9.49 -10.37
C LYS A 39 6.25 10.41 -9.16
N ALA A 40 6.53 11.69 -9.38
CA ALA A 40 6.69 12.67 -8.31
C ALA A 40 5.43 12.77 -7.42
N LYS A 41 4.24 12.79 -8.02
CA LYS A 41 2.96 12.82 -7.28
C LYS A 41 2.74 11.54 -6.47
N LEU A 42 2.93 10.38 -7.09
CA LEU A 42 2.69 9.08 -6.43
C LEU A 42 3.73 8.76 -5.36
N ASN A 43 4.97 9.27 -5.49
CA ASN A 43 5.99 9.06 -4.48
C ASN A 43 5.60 9.69 -3.12
N THR A 44 4.78 10.76 -3.13
CA THR A 44 4.25 11.35 -1.89
C THR A 44 3.36 10.40 -1.09
N LEU A 45 2.79 9.36 -1.73
CA LEU A 45 1.97 8.36 -1.05
C LEU A 45 2.79 7.49 -0.09
N ASN A 46 4.10 7.37 -0.31
CA ASN A 46 5.01 6.58 0.54
C ASN A 46 5.13 7.12 1.96
N ASP A 47 4.89 8.41 2.14
CA ASP A 47 5.00 9.12 3.42
C ASP A 47 3.64 9.38 4.07
N GLN A 48 2.53 8.97 3.42
CA GLN A 48 1.21 9.14 4.00
C GLN A 48 1.01 8.25 5.22
N PRO A 49 0.36 8.78 6.28
CA PRO A 49 0.05 7.97 7.46
C PRO A 49 -0.93 6.86 7.12
N SER A 50 -0.87 5.76 7.87
CA SER A 50 -1.80 4.66 7.71
C SER A 50 -3.24 5.11 8.00
N THR A 51 -4.18 4.69 7.15
CA THR A 51 -5.62 4.94 7.34
C THR A 51 -6.33 3.68 7.83
N PRO A 52 -7.44 3.79 8.58
CA PRO A 52 -8.22 2.61 8.95
C PRO A 52 -8.88 1.94 7.75
N PHE A 53 -8.86 0.61 7.69
CA PHE A 53 -9.52 -0.18 6.65
C PHE A 53 -10.05 -1.51 7.19
N ARG A 54 -11.38 -1.74 7.17
CA ARG A 54 -12.06 -3.02 7.50
C ARG A 54 -11.43 -3.81 8.67
N GLY A 55 -11.21 -3.15 9.81
CA GLY A 55 -10.62 -3.79 11.00
C GLY A 55 -9.10 -3.92 10.98
N GLY A 56 -8.43 -3.35 9.99
CA GLY A 56 -6.98 -3.18 9.92
C GLY A 56 -6.57 -1.80 9.42
N VAL A 57 -5.40 -1.74 8.80
CA VAL A 57 -4.80 -0.50 8.32
C VAL A 57 -4.47 -0.59 6.84
N GLN A 58 -4.62 0.53 6.15
CA GLN A 58 -4.23 0.74 4.78
C GLN A 58 -3.03 1.68 4.74
N THR A 59 -2.04 1.34 3.91
CA THR A 59 -0.90 2.21 3.56
C THR A 59 -0.60 2.08 2.08
N PHE A 60 0.21 2.99 1.54
CA PHE A 60 0.61 2.97 0.13
C PHE A 60 2.12 2.81 0.03
N GLN A 61 2.55 2.09 -1.02
CA GLN A 61 3.95 1.92 -1.37
C GLN A 61 4.11 2.03 -2.89
N PHE A 62 4.67 3.14 -3.35
CA PHE A 62 5.00 3.38 -4.75
C PHE A 62 6.47 3.07 -5.02
N ASP A 63 6.71 2.16 -5.96
CA ASP A 63 8.01 1.86 -6.54
C ASP A 63 8.17 2.64 -7.84
N GLU A 64 9.06 3.63 -7.82
CA GLU A 64 9.33 4.51 -8.94
C GLU A 64 10.02 3.80 -10.11
N ALA A 65 10.88 2.81 -9.82
CA ALA A 65 11.66 2.10 -10.85
C ALA A 65 10.75 1.18 -11.67
N ALA A 66 9.81 0.50 -11.01
CA ALA A 66 8.83 -0.36 -11.65
C ALA A 66 7.57 0.39 -12.11
N SER A 67 7.40 1.66 -11.72
CA SER A 67 6.13 2.40 -11.87
C SER A 67 4.94 1.63 -11.28
N LEU A 68 5.11 1.11 -10.07
CA LEU A 68 4.15 0.19 -9.42
C LEU A 68 3.64 0.77 -8.10
N LEU A 69 2.34 0.98 -7.99
CA LEU A 69 1.67 1.30 -6.73
C LEU A 69 1.16 0.03 -6.06
N THR A 70 1.67 -0.26 -4.87
CA THR A 70 1.17 -1.31 -3.99
C THR A 70 0.31 -0.68 -2.88
N VAL A 71 -0.98 -0.98 -2.88
CA VAL A 71 -1.88 -0.66 -1.77
C VAL A 71 -1.82 -1.79 -0.76
N VAL A 72 -1.38 -1.48 0.46
CA VAL A 72 -1.10 -2.47 1.50
C VAL A 72 -2.24 -2.47 2.51
N TYR A 73 -2.89 -3.61 2.69
CA TYR A 73 -3.85 -3.85 3.76
C TYR A 73 -3.23 -4.77 4.80
N ARG A 74 -3.16 -4.33 6.05
CA ARG A 74 -2.54 -5.09 7.13
C ARG A 74 -3.50 -5.28 8.29
N LEU A 75 -3.63 -6.54 8.73
CA LEU A 75 -4.33 -6.85 9.98
C LEU A 75 -3.51 -6.39 11.18
N PRO A 76 -4.14 -5.77 12.20
CA PRO A 76 -3.43 -5.23 13.34
C PRO A 76 -2.94 -6.35 14.28
N ASN A 77 -3.61 -7.50 14.26
CA ASN A 77 -3.24 -8.67 15.03
C ASN A 77 -2.69 -9.76 14.08
N PRO A 78 -1.44 -10.22 14.27
CA PRO A 78 -0.83 -11.25 13.43
C PRO A 78 -1.50 -12.63 13.55
N ARG A 79 -2.38 -12.84 14.53
CA ARG A 79 -3.18 -14.08 14.66
C ARG A 79 -4.45 -14.06 13.83
N TRP A 80 -4.89 -12.89 13.36
CA TRP A 80 -6.05 -12.80 12.49
C TRP A 80 -5.69 -13.26 11.08
N TYR A 81 -6.68 -13.75 10.35
CA TYR A 81 -6.54 -14.25 9.00
C TYR A 81 -7.50 -13.54 8.07
N TRP A 82 -7.07 -13.35 6.82
CA TRP A 82 -7.95 -12.88 5.77
C TRP A 82 -8.92 -14.00 5.40
N ASN A 83 -10.22 -13.74 5.55
CA ASN A 83 -11.27 -14.65 5.09
C ASN A 83 -11.83 -14.18 3.74
N ILE A 84 -10.92 -13.94 2.79
CA ILE A 84 -11.24 -13.55 1.42
C ILE A 84 -10.20 -14.21 0.51
N ARG A 85 -10.63 -14.74 -0.62
CA ARG A 85 -9.71 -15.31 -1.62
C ARG A 85 -9.21 -14.23 -2.55
N LYS A 86 -8.03 -14.44 -3.16
CA LYS A 86 -7.45 -13.56 -4.17
C LYS A 86 -8.47 -13.18 -5.26
N SER A 87 -9.13 -14.18 -5.86
CA SER A 87 -10.11 -13.97 -6.93
C SER A 87 -11.33 -13.14 -6.50
N GLU A 88 -11.75 -13.26 -5.24
CA GLU A 88 -12.86 -12.47 -4.69
C GLU A 88 -12.43 -11.02 -4.49
N ALA A 89 -11.24 -10.82 -3.92
CA ALA A 89 -10.66 -9.49 -3.75
C ALA A 89 -10.47 -8.78 -5.10
N GLU A 90 -9.94 -9.47 -6.11
CA GLU A 90 -9.71 -8.91 -7.46
C GLU A 90 -11.01 -8.46 -8.12
N LYS A 91 -12.06 -9.27 -8.03
CA LYS A 91 -13.40 -8.93 -8.54
C LYS A 91 -13.94 -7.63 -7.93
N ASP A 92 -13.68 -7.41 -6.66
CA ASP A 92 -14.17 -6.23 -5.94
C ASP A 92 -13.28 -5.00 -6.18
N VAL A 93 -11.94 -5.16 -6.16
CA VAL A 93 -11.01 -4.03 -6.17
C VAL A 93 -10.60 -3.57 -7.56
N PHE A 94 -10.56 -4.45 -8.57
CA PHE A 94 -10.11 -4.05 -9.91
C PHE A 94 -11.03 -3.02 -10.57
N PRO A 95 -12.37 -3.16 -10.54
CA PRO A 95 -13.24 -2.13 -11.09
C PRO A 95 -13.05 -0.76 -10.42
N TYR A 96 -12.87 -0.75 -9.09
CA TYR A 96 -12.60 0.46 -8.33
C TYR A 96 -11.25 1.08 -8.71
N VAL A 97 -10.19 0.27 -8.87
CA VAL A 97 -8.88 0.77 -9.32
C VAL A 97 -8.97 1.38 -10.71
N CYS A 98 -9.64 0.73 -11.64
CA CYS A 98 -9.79 1.26 -12.99
C CYS A 98 -10.56 2.60 -12.99
N GLU A 99 -11.56 2.74 -12.12
CA GLU A 99 -12.27 4.02 -11.96
C GLU A 99 -11.39 5.12 -11.36
N GLN A 100 -10.61 4.81 -10.32
CA GLN A 100 -9.84 5.84 -9.59
C GLN A 100 -8.49 6.17 -10.23
N PHE A 101 -7.84 5.17 -10.82
CA PHE A 101 -6.47 5.27 -11.34
C PHE A 101 -6.39 5.02 -12.85
N GLY A 102 -7.49 4.72 -13.55
CA GLY A 102 -7.50 4.38 -14.99
C GLY A 102 -6.70 5.37 -15.83
N GLY A 103 -6.94 6.67 -15.64
CA GLY A 103 -6.18 7.69 -16.38
C GLY A 103 -4.67 7.67 -16.14
N VAL A 104 -4.19 7.25 -14.95
CA VAL A 104 -2.75 7.12 -14.66
C VAL A 104 -2.21 5.75 -15.11
N ILE A 105 -3.05 4.72 -15.04
CA ILE A 105 -2.77 3.37 -15.56
C ILE A 105 -2.52 3.42 -17.06
N ASP A 106 -3.30 4.22 -17.81
CA ASP A 106 -3.12 4.48 -19.24
C ASP A 106 -1.78 5.14 -19.58
N HIS A 107 -1.12 5.75 -18.59
CA HIS A 107 0.22 6.30 -18.69
C HIS A 107 1.32 5.34 -18.21
N GLY A 108 1.00 4.06 -17.94
CA GLY A 108 1.98 3.03 -17.60
C GLY A 108 2.16 2.78 -16.10
N LEU A 109 1.19 3.17 -15.26
CA LEU A 109 1.15 2.77 -13.86
C LEU A 109 0.60 1.34 -13.71
N GLY A 110 1.30 0.49 -12.97
CA GLY A 110 0.72 -0.73 -12.42
C GLY A 110 0.16 -0.49 -11.03
N VAL A 111 -0.99 -1.10 -10.70
CA VAL A 111 -1.56 -1.04 -9.34
C VAL A 111 -1.84 -2.45 -8.82
N ARG A 112 -1.41 -2.78 -7.61
CA ARG A 112 -1.77 -4.05 -6.96
C ARG A 112 -2.12 -3.87 -5.49
N TYR A 113 -2.82 -4.85 -4.94
CA TYR A 113 -3.09 -4.91 -3.51
C TYR A 113 -2.25 -6.00 -2.84
N TRP A 114 -1.81 -5.70 -1.63
CA TRP A 114 -1.12 -6.66 -0.77
C TRP A 114 -1.85 -6.80 0.56
N TYR A 115 -2.43 -7.96 0.79
CA TYR A 115 -3.08 -8.35 2.04
C TYR A 115 -2.05 -9.01 2.96
N VAL A 116 -1.57 -8.25 3.93
CA VAL A 116 -0.54 -8.65 4.90
C VAL A 116 -1.18 -9.35 6.09
N GLY A 117 -0.63 -10.50 6.49
CA GLY A 117 -1.10 -11.29 7.64
C GLY A 117 -1.17 -12.78 7.32
N ASN A 118 -1.81 -13.55 8.19
CA ASN A 118 -2.05 -14.97 7.93
C ASN A 118 -3.03 -15.14 6.76
N ALA A 119 -2.76 -16.13 5.91
CA ALA A 119 -3.43 -16.31 4.62
C ALA A 119 -3.35 -15.06 3.71
N GLY A 120 -2.32 -14.23 3.91
CA GLY A 120 -2.07 -13.06 3.08
C GLY A 120 -1.73 -13.41 1.63
N PHE A 121 -2.01 -12.49 0.72
CA PHE A 121 -1.78 -12.65 -0.71
C PHE A 121 -1.56 -11.31 -1.39
N THR A 122 -1.04 -11.34 -2.61
CA THR A 122 -1.00 -10.21 -3.53
C THR A 122 -1.96 -10.46 -4.68
N THR A 123 -2.70 -9.41 -5.08
CA THR A 123 -3.48 -9.46 -6.31
C THR A 123 -2.55 -9.40 -7.51
N ASP A 124 -3.10 -9.73 -8.68
CA ASP A 124 -2.46 -9.36 -9.94
C ASP A 124 -2.35 -7.84 -10.06
N VAL A 125 -1.43 -7.41 -10.91
CA VAL A 125 -1.19 -5.99 -11.20
C VAL A 125 -2.24 -5.54 -12.20
N VAL A 126 -3.06 -4.57 -11.81
CA VAL A 126 -4.00 -3.88 -12.68
C VAL A 126 -3.22 -3.01 -13.65
N THR A 127 -3.44 -3.27 -14.93
CA THR A 127 -2.87 -2.56 -16.08
C THR A 127 -4.00 -2.09 -16.99
N THR A 128 -3.65 -1.34 -18.04
CA THR A 128 -4.61 -0.88 -19.06
C THR A 128 -5.38 -2.05 -19.68
N GLU A 129 -4.74 -3.19 -19.92
CA GLU A 129 -5.38 -4.38 -20.49
C GLU A 129 -6.47 -4.93 -19.57
N ILE A 130 -6.21 -4.98 -18.26
CA ILE A 130 -7.20 -5.45 -17.27
C ILE A 130 -8.37 -4.47 -17.20
N CYS A 131 -8.11 -3.17 -17.22
CA CYS A 131 -9.19 -2.17 -17.21
C CYS A 131 -10.06 -2.25 -18.48
N ALA A 132 -9.45 -2.39 -19.65
CA ALA A 132 -10.19 -2.57 -20.91
C ALA A 132 -11.07 -3.84 -20.91
N GLN A 133 -10.58 -4.95 -20.35
CA GLN A 133 -11.37 -6.19 -20.22
C GLN A 133 -12.57 -6.01 -19.29
N ILE A 134 -12.39 -5.30 -18.18
CA ILE A 134 -13.48 -5.01 -17.23
C ILE A 134 -14.55 -4.13 -17.87
N GLU A 135 -14.16 -3.11 -18.63
CA GLU A 135 -15.11 -2.25 -19.35
C GLU A 135 -15.94 -3.04 -20.36
N GLN A 136 -15.30 -3.89 -21.17
CA GLN A 136 -16.00 -4.76 -22.13
C GLN A 136 -17.00 -5.71 -21.46
N SER A 137 -16.71 -6.18 -20.25
CA SER A 137 -17.60 -7.05 -19.48
C SER A 137 -18.83 -6.33 -18.88
N LYS A 138 -18.81 -5.00 -18.78
CA LYS A 138 -19.96 -4.20 -18.29
C LYS A 138 -20.98 -3.92 -19.39
N ASP A 139 -20.52 -3.90 -20.64
CA ASP A 139 -21.35 -3.61 -21.82
C ASP A 139 -21.96 -4.88 -22.47
N SER A 140 -21.68 -6.06 -21.92
CA SER A 140 -22.17 -7.38 -22.36
C SER A 140 -23.27 -7.92 -21.43
#